data_AF-A0AAD7N1Q4-F1
#
_entry.id   AF-A0AAD7N1Q4-F1
#
_cell.length_a   1.000
_cell.length_b   1.000
_cell.length_c   1.000
_cell.angle_alpha   90.00
_cell.angle_beta   90.00
_cell.angle_gamma   90.00
#
_symmetry.space_group_name_H-M   'P 1'
#
loop_
_entity.id
_entity.type
_entity.pdbx_description
1 polymer ?
#
loop_
_entity_poly.entity_id
_entity_poly.type
_entity_poly.pdbx_seq_one_letter_code
_entity_poly.pdbx_strand_id
1 'polypeptide(L)'
;MLVLDPPNAEYVPSFIRVPDSESAPEGSSLRFSGRALKYRTQISGFIAANHDLHNNELTVQDWDAIAMVSDWLLNFRSATSQMSTTSRPMLSSTHSIFHGPQKTLKDKLSSLPQDSPPELIEALTNAHRKLSDYYYKYDHSPFYIWAAS
;
A
#
# COMPACT_ATOMS: atom_id res chain seq x y z
N MET A 1 -26.48 44.69 -7.78
CA MET A 1 -26.17 44.21 -6.43
C MET A 1 -26.88 42.87 -6.26
N LEU A 2 -26.21 41.77 -6.60
CA LEU A 2 -26.74 40.42 -6.44
C LEU A 2 -26.01 39.80 -5.24
N VAL A 3 -26.78 39.46 -4.22
CA VAL A 3 -26.32 38.76 -3.02
C VAL A 3 -26.07 37.31 -3.42
N LEU A 4 -24.84 36.83 -3.26
CA LEU A 4 -24.52 35.41 -3.39
C LEU A 4 -24.70 34.76 -2.02
N ASP A 5 -25.60 33.78 -1.95
CA ASP A 5 -25.70 32.86 -0.82
C ASP A 5 -24.38 32.09 -0.62
N PRO A 6 -23.98 31.80 0.63
CA PRO A 6 -22.82 30.98 0.90
C PRO A 6 -23.08 29.52 0.50
N PRO A 7 -22.12 28.81 -0.11
CA PRO A 7 -22.30 27.39 -0.42
C PRO A 7 -22.30 26.58 0.88
N ASN A 8 -23.48 26.05 1.19
CA ASN A 8 -23.68 24.98 2.14
C ASN A 8 -22.98 23.69 1.69
N ALA A 9 -22.59 22.92 2.71
CA ALA A 9 -22.33 21.47 2.72
C ALA A 9 -21.05 20.94 2.06
N GLU A 10 -20.21 20.36 2.92
CA GLU A 10 -19.32 19.21 2.73
C GLU A 10 -19.63 18.38 1.48
N TYR A 11 -19.05 18.75 0.34
CA TYR A 11 -18.97 17.85 -0.82
C TYR A 11 -17.72 16.99 -0.66
N VAL A 12 -17.87 15.84 0.00
CA VAL A 12 -16.88 14.76 -0.09
C VAL A 12 -17.16 14.00 -1.39
N PRO A 13 -16.28 14.05 -2.40
CA PRO A 13 -16.52 13.38 -3.65
C PRO A 13 -16.70 11.86 -3.44
N SER A 14 -17.70 11.29 -4.10
CA SER A 14 -18.07 9.87 -4.01
C SER A 14 -16.95 8.88 -4.43
N PHE A 15 -15.89 9.35 -5.08
CA PHE A 15 -14.70 8.55 -5.38
C PHE A 15 -13.76 8.36 -4.19
N ILE A 16 -13.96 9.10 -3.09
CA ILE A 16 -13.26 8.89 -1.80
C ILE A 16 -13.91 7.78 -0.98
N ARG A 17 -15.16 7.39 -1.31
CA ARG A 17 -15.74 6.16 -0.76
C ARG A 17 -15.01 4.97 -1.38
N VAL A 18 -14.10 4.42 -0.60
CA VAL A 18 -13.60 3.05 -0.75
C VAL A 18 -14.83 2.15 -0.93
N PRO A 19 -14.93 1.37 -2.02
CA PRO A 19 -16.06 0.47 -2.19
C PRO A 19 -16.07 -0.53 -1.03
N ASP A 20 -17.24 -0.71 -0.41
CA ASP A 20 -17.52 -1.76 0.56
C ASP A 20 -17.38 -3.12 -0.13
N SER A 21 -16.14 -3.60 -0.27
CA SER A 21 -15.84 -4.98 -0.55
C SER A 21 -15.11 -5.55 0.66
N GLU A 22 -15.92 -6.09 1.57
CA GLU A 22 -15.66 -7.25 2.42
C GLU A 22 -14.19 -7.73 2.40
N SER A 23 -13.33 -7.06 3.16
CA SER A 23 -11.92 -7.43 3.28
C SER A 23 -11.40 -6.97 4.64
N ALA A 24 -10.64 -7.86 5.28
CA ALA A 24 -10.06 -7.64 6.60
C ALA A 24 -9.40 -6.25 6.67
N PRO A 25 -9.48 -5.53 7.81
CA PRO A 25 -9.04 -4.15 7.87
C PRO A 25 -7.58 -4.08 7.42
N GLU A 26 -7.24 -3.20 6.47
CA GLU A 26 -5.91 -3.09 5.85
C GLU A 26 -4.77 -2.98 6.89
N GLY A 27 -5.09 -2.57 8.12
CA GLY A 27 -4.17 -2.59 9.26
C GLY A 27 -3.81 -3.98 9.82
N SER A 28 -4.53 -5.04 9.47
CA SER A 28 -4.37 -6.40 10.03
C SER A 28 -3.14 -7.08 9.48
N SER A 29 -2.92 -7.00 8.17
CA SER A 29 -1.77 -7.63 7.50
C SER A 29 -0.45 -6.97 7.92
N LEU A 30 -0.38 -5.63 7.95
CA LEU A 30 0.79 -4.90 8.44
C LEU A 30 1.10 -5.20 9.92
N ARG A 31 0.05 -5.28 10.77
CA ARG A 31 0.22 -5.63 12.18
C ARG A 31 0.70 -7.06 12.38
N PHE A 32 0.22 -7.99 11.56
CA PHE A 32 0.62 -9.39 11.63
C PHE A 32 2.08 -9.57 11.19
N SER A 33 2.45 -9.08 10.01
CA SER A 33 3.81 -9.22 9.48
C SER A 33 4.84 -8.45 10.31
N GLY A 34 4.49 -7.26 10.82
CA GLY A 34 5.37 -6.51 11.74
C GLY A 34 5.61 -7.23 13.08
N ARG A 35 4.60 -7.95 13.60
CA ARG A 35 4.78 -8.79 14.80
C ARG A 35 5.59 -10.04 14.49
N ALA A 36 5.36 -10.70 13.36
CA ALA A 36 6.12 -11.86 12.94
C ALA A 36 7.63 -11.54 12.87
N LEU A 37 7.99 -10.39 12.27
CA LEU A 37 9.38 -9.93 12.21
C LEU A 37 9.96 -9.60 13.60
N LYS A 38 9.19 -8.92 14.45
CA LYS A 38 9.61 -8.58 15.83
C LYS A 38 9.94 -9.82 16.66
N TYR A 39 9.19 -10.91 16.43
CA TYR A 39 9.34 -12.16 17.20
C TYR A 39 10.03 -13.27 16.40
N ARG A 40 10.74 -12.95 15.31
CA ARG A 40 11.38 -13.93 14.42
C ARG A 40 12.19 -14.97 15.20
N THR A 41 13.09 -14.52 16.08
CA THR A 41 13.94 -15.42 16.89
C THR A 41 13.14 -16.34 17.80
N GLN A 42 12.08 -15.81 18.43
CA GLN A 42 11.22 -16.58 19.33
C GLN A 42 10.37 -17.59 18.55
N ILE A 43 9.86 -17.21 17.37
CA ILE A 43 9.08 -18.09 16.48
C ILE A 43 9.97 -19.23 15.97
N SER A 44 11.16 -18.91 15.43
CA SER A 44 12.10 -19.92 14.96
C SER A 44 12.56 -20.84 16.09
N GLY A 45 12.87 -20.29 17.28
CA GLY A 45 13.25 -21.09 18.45
C GLY A 45 12.12 -22.01 18.92
N PHE A 46 10.87 -21.54 18.87
CA PHE A 46 9.70 -22.35 19.21
C PHE A 46 9.48 -23.47 18.20
N ILE A 47 9.57 -23.19 16.90
CA ILE A 47 9.45 -24.22 15.85
C ILE A 47 10.57 -25.26 15.98
N ALA A 48 11.80 -24.83 16.19
CA ALA A 48 12.94 -25.74 16.37
C ALA A 48 12.74 -26.70 17.56
N ALA A 49 12.13 -26.22 18.65
CA ALA A 49 11.84 -27.01 19.85
C ALA A 49 10.64 -27.97 19.71
N ASN A 50 9.77 -27.80 18.70
CA ASN A 50 8.55 -28.57 18.51
C ASN A 50 8.59 -29.29 17.15
N HIS A 51 8.98 -30.57 17.14
CA HIS A 51 9.20 -31.37 15.94
C HIS A 51 8.01 -31.46 14.99
N ASP A 52 6.79 -31.38 15.51
CA ASP A 52 5.53 -31.35 14.75
C ASP A 52 5.37 -30.09 13.88
N LEU A 53 6.10 -29.02 14.20
CA LEU A 53 6.03 -27.73 13.52
C LEU A 53 7.16 -27.51 12.51
N HIS A 54 8.11 -28.42 12.36
CA HIS A 54 9.26 -28.27 11.44
C HIS A 54 8.82 -28.07 9.99
N ASN A 55 7.71 -28.68 9.57
CA ASN A 55 7.14 -28.48 8.23
C ASN A 55 6.65 -27.03 7.98
N ASN A 56 6.49 -26.22 9.03
CA ASN A 56 6.08 -24.82 8.95
C ASN A 56 7.27 -23.86 9.16
N GLU A 57 8.51 -24.38 9.19
CA GLU A 57 9.68 -23.54 9.35
C GLU A 57 9.85 -22.64 8.13
N LEU A 58 9.77 -21.33 8.37
CA LEU A 58 10.00 -20.32 7.35
C LEU A 58 11.50 -20.25 7.04
N THR A 59 11.84 -20.37 5.76
CA THR A 59 13.21 -20.21 5.29
C THR A 59 13.69 -18.77 5.46
N VAL A 60 15.00 -18.55 5.33
CA VAL A 60 15.56 -17.19 5.32
C VAL A 60 14.92 -16.34 4.22
N GLN A 61 14.67 -16.93 3.04
CA GLN A 61 14.03 -16.25 1.92
C GLN A 61 12.60 -15.83 2.25
N ASP A 62 11.84 -16.67 2.96
CA ASP A 62 10.47 -16.33 3.38
C ASP A 62 10.47 -15.14 4.35
N TRP A 63 11.40 -15.13 5.30
CA TRP A 63 11.56 -14.00 6.22
C TRP A 63 11.93 -12.70 5.50
N ASP A 64 12.81 -12.78 4.51
CA ASP A 64 13.22 -11.63 3.70
C ASP A 64 12.06 -11.11 2.84
N ALA A 65 11.24 -12.02 2.27
CA ALA A 65 10.01 -11.66 1.57
C ALA A 65 9.00 -10.97 2.50
N ILE A 66 8.77 -11.51 3.70
CA ILE A 66 7.89 -10.89 4.71
C ILE A 66 8.39 -9.50 5.10
N ALA A 67 9.70 -9.33 5.29
CA ALA A 67 10.31 -8.04 5.58
C ALA A 67 10.11 -7.05 4.43
N MET A 68 10.34 -7.50 3.19
CA MET A 68 10.18 -6.71 1.99
C MET A 68 8.75 -6.18 1.82
N VAL A 69 7.76 -7.06 1.99
CA VAL A 69 6.33 -6.71 1.90
C VAL A 69 5.90 -5.81 3.05
N SER A 70 6.36 -6.08 4.28
CA SER A 70 6.04 -5.26 5.46
C SER A 70 6.54 -3.82 5.31
N ASP A 71 7.77 -3.65 4.83
CA ASP A 71 8.36 -2.35 4.56
C ASP A 71 7.58 -1.60 3.45
N TRP A 72 7.20 -2.30 2.38
CA TRP A 72 6.37 -1.68 1.34
C TRP A 72 5.00 -1.24 1.86
N LEU A 73 4.30 -2.09 2.63
CA LEU A 73 3.01 -1.77 3.24
C LEU A 73 3.11 -0.58 4.20
N LEU A 74 4.22 -0.45 4.93
CA LEU A 74 4.46 0.70 5.81
C LEU A 74 4.62 1.99 5.00
N ASN A 75 5.41 1.95 3.93
CA ASN A 75 5.60 3.08 3.02
C ASN A 75 4.29 3.49 2.34
N PHE A 76 3.50 2.52 1.89
CA PHE A 76 2.18 2.77 1.31
C PHE A 76 1.22 3.40 2.32
N ARG A 77 1.16 2.88 3.56
CA ARG A 77 0.34 3.46 4.63
C ARG A 77 0.77 4.89 4.97
N SER A 78 2.07 5.17 4.98
CA SER A 78 2.58 6.53 5.21
C SER A 78 2.09 7.48 4.11
N ALA A 79 2.21 7.06 2.85
CA ALA A 79 1.75 7.82 1.69
C ALA A 79 0.24 8.10 1.75
N THR A 80 -0.59 7.08 2.02
CA THR A 80 -2.05 7.28 2.13
C THR A 80 -2.43 8.13 3.33
N SER A 81 -1.71 8.02 4.46
CA SER A 81 -1.93 8.89 5.62
C SER A 81 -1.65 10.35 5.29
N GLN A 82 -0.57 10.65 4.57
CA GLN A 82 -0.26 12.02 4.13
C GLN A 82 -1.38 12.59 3.24
N MET A 83 -1.92 11.79 2.33
CA MET A 83 -3.05 12.20 1.50
C MET A 83 -4.30 12.48 2.31
N SER A 84 -4.66 11.60 3.25
CA SER A 84 -5.84 11.76 4.10
C SER A 84 -5.76 13.01 4.98
N THR A 85 -4.56 13.46 5.35
CA THR A 85 -4.36 14.71 6.11
C THR A 85 -4.38 15.97 5.26
N THR A 86 -4.25 15.85 3.94
CA THR A 86 -4.20 17.02 3.05
C THR A 86 -5.62 17.46 2.73
N SER A 87 -6.09 18.56 3.34
CA SER A 87 -7.45 19.08 3.15
C SER A 87 -7.81 19.40 1.68
N ARG A 88 -6.80 19.73 0.87
CA ARG A 88 -6.89 19.91 -0.58
C ARG A 88 -5.70 19.25 -1.26
N PRO A 89 -5.75 17.95 -1.57
CA PRO A 89 -4.65 17.30 -2.25
C PRO A 89 -4.51 17.94 -3.64
N MET A 90 -3.37 18.57 -3.89
CA MET A 90 -3.04 18.99 -5.25
C MET A 90 -2.73 17.74 -6.07
N LEU A 91 -3.08 17.75 -7.35
CA LEU A 91 -2.79 16.64 -8.25
C LEU A 91 -1.28 16.33 -8.28
N SER A 92 -0.45 17.37 -8.27
CA SER A 92 1.01 17.29 -8.19
C SER A 92 1.52 16.67 -6.88
N SER A 93 0.88 16.96 -5.75
CA SER A 93 1.26 16.38 -4.46
C SER A 93 0.83 14.91 -4.37
N THR A 94 -0.37 14.58 -4.85
CA THR A 94 -0.85 13.19 -4.94
C THR A 94 0.05 12.35 -5.85
N HIS A 95 0.41 12.90 -7.00
CA HIS A 95 1.32 12.26 -7.95
C HIS A 95 2.69 11.98 -7.32
N SER A 96 3.26 12.96 -6.61
CA SER A 96 4.55 12.81 -5.92
C SER A 96 4.50 11.79 -4.77
N ILE A 97 3.40 11.77 -4.02
CA ILE A 97 3.22 10.86 -2.86
C ILE A 97 3.16 9.40 -3.30
N PHE A 98 2.47 9.07 -4.39
CA PHE A 98 2.40 7.68 -4.88
C PHE A 98 3.64 7.24 -5.69
N HIS A 99 4.46 8.19 -6.13
CA HIS A 99 5.57 7.88 -7.03
C HIS A 99 6.67 7.14 -6.26
N GLY A 100 6.87 7.52 -4.99
CA GLY A 100 7.75 6.80 -4.07
C GLY A 100 7.38 5.33 -3.92
N PRO A 101 6.17 4.99 -3.41
CA PRO A 101 5.72 3.61 -3.28
C PRO A 101 5.77 2.79 -4.58
N GLN A 102 5.43 3.38 -5.73
CA GLN A 102 5.50 2.69 -7.02
C GLN A 102 6.95 2.40 -7.43
N LYS A 103 7.84 3.39 -7.30
CA LYS A 103 9.28 3.21 -7.58
C LYS A 103 9.89 2.16 -6.66
N THR A 104 9.64 2.25 -5.36
CA THR A 104 10.13 1.27 -4.38
C THR A 104 9.67 -0.14 -4.72
N LEU A 105 8.43 -0.30 -5.21
CA LEU A 105 7.91 -1.61 -5.58
C LEU A 105 8.52 -2.14 -6.88
N LYS A 106 8.77 -1.27 -7.86
CA LYS A 106 9.53 -1.60 -9.08
C LYS A 106 10.96 -2.04 -8.75
N ASP A 107 11.64 -1.31 -7.87
CA ASP A 107 13.00 -1.62 -7.44
C ASP A 107 13.04 -2.98 -6.72
N LYS A 108 12.09 -3.23 -5.80
CA LYS A 108 11.92 -4.52 -5.11
C LYS A 108 11.70 -5.67 -6.11
N LEU A 109 10.76 -5.52 -7.07
CA LEU A 109 10.53 -6.51 -8.13
C LEU A 109 11.79 -6.82 -8.95
N SER A 110 12.60 -5.80 -9.26
CA SER A 110 13.84 -6.00 -10.03
C SER A 110 14.97 -6.68 -9.24
N SER A 111 14.92 -6.58 -7.90
CA SER A 111 15.90 -7.18 -7.00
C SER A 111 15.57 -8.62 -6.58
N LEU A 112 14.39 -9.13 -6.95
CA LEU A 112 13.96 -10.47 -6.58
C LEU A 112 14.83 -11.55 -7.26
N PRO A 113 15.27 -12.58 -6.53
CA PRO A 113 15.90 -13.76 -7.11
C PRO A 113 14.99 -14.44 -8.14
N GLN A 114 15.57 -15.10 -9.15
CA GLN A 114 14.80 -15.88 -10.14
C GLN A 114 13.97 -17.02 -9.50
N ASP A 115 14.44 -17.56 -8.38
CA ASP A 115 13.77 -18.62 -7.63
C ASP A 115 12.73 -18.08 -6.63
N SER A 116 12.33 -16.81 -6.73
CA SER A 116 11.32 -16.23 -5.84
C SER A 116 9.97 -16.90 -6.02
N PRO A 117 9.17 -17.08 -4.94
CA PRO A 117 7.84 -17.67 -5.04
C PRO A 117 6.98 -16.94 -6.08
N PRO A 118 6.31 -17.66 -7.00
CA PRO A 118 5.52 -17.03 -8.06
C PRO A 118 4.37 -16.18 -7.49
N GLU A 119 3.80 -16.58 -6.36
CA GLU A 119 2.74 -15.84 -5.67
C GLU A 119 3.23 -14.47 -5.17
N LEU A 120 4.50 -14.38 -4.73
CA LEU A 120 5.10 -13.11 -4.30
C LEU A 120 5.29 -12.17 -5.49
N ILE A 121 5.80 -12.69 -6.60
CA ILE A 121 5.98 -11.93 -7.85
C ILE A 121 4.63 -11.42 -8.35
N GLU A 122 3.62 -12.29 -8.38
CA GLU A 122 2.26 -11.94 -8.77
C GLU A 122 1.66 -10.86 -7.86
N ALA A 123 1.75 -11.03 -6.54
CA ALA A 123 1.20 -10.08 -5.58
C ALA A 123 1.82 -8.68 -5.73
N LEU A 124 3.15 -8.60 -5.85
CA LEU A 124 3.86 -7.34 -6.07
C LEU A 124 3.50 -6.74 -7.44
N THR A 125 3.44 -7.55 -8.50
CA THR A 125 3.05 -7.08 -9.84
C THR A 125 1.63 -6.53 -9.87
N ASN A 126 0.69 -7.20 -9.19
CA ASN A 126 -0.68 -6.74 -9.04
C ASN A 126 -0.75 -5.42 -8.26
N ALA A 127 0.04 -5.27 -7.19
CA ALA A 127 0.15 -4.00 -6.46
C ALA A 127 0.73 -2.87 -7.34
N HIS A 128 1.77 -3.17 -8.14
CA HIS A 128 2.33 -2.21 -9.11
C HIS A 128 1.27 -1.73 -10.12
N ARG A 129 0.54 -2.69 -10.71
CA ARG A 129 -0.51 -2.41 -11.69
C ARG A 129 -1.62 -1.59 -11.07
N LYS A 130 -2.10 -1.95 -9.88
CA LYS A 130 -3.14 -1.20 -9.17
C LYS A 130 -2.73 0.24 -8.90
N LEU A 131 -1.48 0.48 -8.48
CA LEU A 131 -0.93 1.84 -8.35
C LEU A 131 -0.87 2.57 -9.69
N SER A 132 -0.46 1.90 -10.75
CA SER A 132 -0.44 2.46 -12.12
C SER A 132 -1.84 2.83 -12.62
N ASP A 133 -2.85 2.01 -12.33
CA ASP A 133 -4.24 2.27 -12.69
C ASP A 133 -4.79 3.49 -11.94
N TYR A 134 -4.38 3.70 -10.68
CA TYR A 134 -4.68 4.94 -9.96
C TYR A 134 -4.12 6.16 -10.70
N TYR A 135 -2.86 6.12 -11.15
CA TYR A 135 -2.28 7.21 -11.93
C TYR A 135 -3.06 7.51 -13.21
N TYR A 136 -3.39 6.46 -13.97
CA TYR A 136 -4.09 6.63 -15.23
C TYR A 136 -5.47 7.29 -15.06
N LYS A 137 -6.20 6.93 -14.00
CA LYS A 137 -7.49 7.55 -13.64
C LYS A 137 -7.37 9.04 -13.28
N TYR A 138 -6.28 9.44 -12.64
CA TYR A 138 -6.02 10.84 -12.32
C TYR A 138 -5.65 11.66 -13.55
N ASP A 139 -4.91 11.07 -14.50
CA ASP A 139 -4.49 11.73 -15.75
C ASP A 139 -5.66 11.93 -16.72
N HIS A 140 -6.59 10.95 -16.80
CA HIS A 140 -7.79 11.02 -17.64
C HIS A 140 -8.94 11.82 -17.01
N SER A 141 -8.72 12.34 -15.80
CA SER A 141 -9.72 13.12 -15.10
C SER A 141 -9.77 14.55 -15.64
N PRO A 142 -10.93 15.05 -16.08
CA PRO A 142 -11.07 16.43 -16.56
C PRO A 142 -10.89 17.47 -15.44
N PHE A 143 -10.68 17.04 -14.19
CA PHE A 143 -10.43 17.93 -13.05
C PHE A 143 -9.04 18.59 -13.07
N TYR A 144 -8.12 18.20 -13.96
CA TYR A 144 -6.84 18.92 -14.14
C TYR A 144 -7.02 20.40 -14.50
N ILE A 145 -8.18 20.75 -15.08
CA ILE A 145 -8.50 22.11 -15.54
C ILE A 145 -8.94 23.03 -14.38
N TRP A 146 -9.34 22.48 -13.23
CA TRP A 146 -9.96 23.26 -12.14
C TRP A 146 -8.98 23.67 -11.02
N ALA A 147 -7.74 23.19 -11.04
CA ALA A 147 -6.71 23.55 -10.06
C ALA A 147 -5.76 24.66 -10.53
N ALA A 148 -5.99 25.21 -11.74
CA ALA A 148 -5.15 26.25 -12.35
C ALA A 148 -5.79 27.65 -12.35
N SER A 149 -6.85 27.88 -11.56
CA SER A 149 -7.53 29.18 -11.46
C SER A 149 -7.35 29.82 -10.09
#